data_AF-A0A6M8G897-F1
#
_entry.id   AF-A0A6M8G897-F1
#
_cell.length_a   1.000
_cell.length_b   1.000
_cell.length_c   1.000
_cell.angle_alpha   90.00
_cell.angle_beta   90.00
_cell.angle_gamma   90.00
#
_symmetry.space_group_name_H-M   'P 1'
#
loop_
_entity.id
_entity.type
_entity.pdbx_description
1 polymer ?
#
loop_
_entity_poly.entity_id
_entity_poly.type
_entity_poly.pdbx_seq_one_letter_code
_entity_poly.pdbx_strand_id
1 'polypeptide(L)'
;MFSRLANVFKGIFSLFIKDMERKNPEALLELEQENLRKQIANFNQGLAAHAGLAERLMSQVRKQETEERELHARTTAHLRAGNKSAAAQNALRLQSLARELEENRRQLAQAEETYQNLTKAREVAVNAARSKIEALKGAINDMRMKTAMAEMNEMAAGMVSTIGGSGDTLSRLHEMVEEERTKAAGRARMARDSMDMSEVNIKEAEMDALADQALAEFAAKEGIALPGAEASVAPEANRSMGSNPQSESQ
;
A
#
# COMPACT_ATOMS: atom_id res chain seq x y z
N MET A 1 5.65 16.82 -31.01
CA MET A 1 4.61 15.84 -31.36
C MET A 1 4.96 14.41 -30.94
N PHE A 2 6.21 13.98 -31.05
CA PHE A 2 6.68 12.65 -30.59
C PHE A 2 6.44 12.34 -29.10
N SER A 3 6.53 13.34 -28.22
CA SER A 3 6.26 13.20 -26.78
C SER A 3 4.78 12.91 -26.47
N ARG A 4 3.85 13.36 -27.32
CA ARG A 4 2.42 13.05 -27.19
C ARG A 4 2.12 11.63 -27.66
N LEU A 5 2.77 11.18 -28.74
CA LEU A 5 2.66 9.82 -29.24
C LEU A 5 3.21 8.81 -28.22
N ALA A 6 4.36 9.09 -27.60
CA ALA A 6 4.93 8.27 -26.54
C ALA A 6 3.99 8.13 -25.32
N ASN A 7 3.28 9.20 -24.94
CA ASN A 7 2.31 9.15 -23.83
C ASN A 7 1.05 8.37 -24.18
N VAL A 8 0.58 8.40 -25.43
CA VAL A 8 -0.54 7.58 -25.90
C VAL A 8 -0.15 6.10 -25.94
N PHE A 9 1.04 5.77 -26.47
CA PHE A 9 1.54 4.39 -26.44
C PHE A 9 1.73 3.87 -25.00
N LYS A 10 2.26 4.70 -24.10
CA LYS A 10 2.38 4.36 -22.68
C LYS A 10 1.02 4.16 -21.99
N GLY A 11 0.01 4.95 -22.37
CA GLY A 11 -1.37 4.80 -21.92
C GLY A 11 -2.01 3.49 -22.37
N ILE A 12 -1.82 3.10 -23.64
CA ILE A 12 -2.32 1.84 -24.21
C ILE A 12 -1.64 0.65 -23.52
N PHE A 13 -0.31 0.65 -23.40
CA PHE A 13 0.40 -0.42 -22.67
C PHE A 13 -0.03 -0.49 -21.20
N SER A 14 -0.33 0.64 -20.53
CA SER A 14 -0.81 0.62 -19.14
C SER A 14 -2.20 -0.01 -18.98
N LEU A 15 -3.10 0.18 -19.96
CA LEU A 15 -4.42 -0.45 -19.98
C LEU A 15 -4.32 -1.96 -20.25
N PHE A 16 -3.44 -2.37 -21.18
CA PHE A 16 -3.19 -3.79 -21.45
C PHE A 16 -2.53 -4.51 -20.27
N ILE A 17 -1.61 -3.87 -19.55
CA ILE A 17 -1.01 -4.43 -18.34
C ILE A 17 -2.08 -4.63 -17.26
N LYS A 18 -2.96 -3.65 -17.05
CA LYS A 18 -4.04 -3.71 -16.04
C LYS A 18 -5.08 -4.81 -16.31
N ASP A 19 -5.41 -5.07 -17.57
CA ASP A 19 -6.34 -6.13 -17.96
C ASP A 19 -5.69 -7.52 -18.01
N MET A 20 -4.39 -7.60 -18.31
CA MET A 20 -3.63 -8.85 -18.28
C MET A 20 -3.30 -9.27 -16.84
N GLU A 21 -3.02 -8.30 -15.95
CA GLU A 21 -2.87 -8.50 -14.49
C GLU A 21 -4.12 -9.09 -13.85
N ARG A 22 -5.31 -8.75 -14.37
CA ARG A 22 -6.60 -9.19 -13.83
C ARG A 22 -7.02 -10.59 -14.32
N LYS A 23 -6.48 -11.05 -15.45
CA LYS A 23 -6.91 -12.30 -16.12
C LYS A 23 -6.13 -13.55 -15.69
N ASN A 24 -4.91 -13.39 -15.16
CA ASN A 24 -4.13 -14.54 -14.70
C ASN A 24 -3.25 -14.19 -13.47
N PRO A 25 -3.83 -14.21 -12.26
CA PRO A 25 -3.09 -13.91 -11.04
C PRO A 25 -2.01 -14.96 -10.73
N GLU A 26 -2.14 -16.19 -11.24
CA GLU A 26 -1.08 -17.22 -11.13
C GLU A 26 0.17 -16.78 -11.92
N ALA A 27 0.01 -16.27 -13.15
CA ALA A 27 1.13 -15.79 -13.97
C ALA A 27 1.85 -14.57 -13.36
N LEU A 28 1.12 -13.66 -12.71
CA LEU A 28 1.75 -12.56 -11.98
C LEU A 28 2.57 -13.06 -10.79
N LEU A 29 2.02 -14.01 -10.04
CA LEU A 29 2.70 -14.58 -8.89
C LEU A 29 4.00 -15.30 -9.31
N GLU A 30 4.00 -15.99 -10.45
CA GLU A 30 5.20 -16.61 -11.02
C GLU A 30 6.24 -15.56 -11.43
N LEU A 31 5.81 -14.48 -12.10
CA LEU A 31 6.68 -13.36 -12.45
C LEU A 31 7.34 -12.74 -11.20
N GLU A 32 6.58 -12.55 -10.12
CA GLU A 32 7.14 -11.95 -8.90
C GLU A 32 8.06 -12.90 -8.15
N GLN A 33 7.83 -14.22 -8.22
CA GLN A 33 8.79 -15.20 -7.73
C GLN A 33 10.10 -15.15 -8.53
N GLU A 34 10.03 -15.02 -9.86
CA GLU A 34 11.21 -14.90 -10.71
C GLU A 34 11.95 -13.58 -10.44
N ASN A 35 11.23 -12.48 -10.31
CA ASN A 35 11.79 -11.18 -9.97
C ASN A 35 12.47 -11.21 -8.60
N LEU A 36 11.84 -11.81 -7.58
CA LEU A 36 12.45 -12.01 -6.27
C LEU A 36 13.72 -12.83 -6.37
N ARG A 37 13.72 -13.93 -7.15
CA ARG A 37 14.91 -14.76 -7.37
C ARG A 37 16.06 -13.94 -7.98
N LYS A 38 15.78 -13.13 -9.00
CA LYS A 38 16.77 -12.24 -9.63
C LYS A 38 17.30 -11.19 -8.64
N GLN A 39 16.42 -10.58 -7.85
CA GLN A 39 16.82 -9.60 -6.83
C GLN A 39 17.72 -10.23 -5.76
N ILE A 40 17.39 -11.44 -5.28
CA ILE A 40 18.23 -12.17 -4.32
C ILE A 40 19.60 -12.47 -4.93
N ALA A 41 19.66 -12.89 -6.20
CA ALA A 41 20.93 -13.15 -6.88
C ALA A 41 21.80 -11.88 -6.96
N ASN A 42 21.22 -10.76 -7.39
CA ASN A 42 21.93 -9.47 -7.46
C ASN A 42 22.40 -9.02 -6.07
N PHE A 43 21.57 -9.17 -5.04
CA PHE A 43 21.93 -8.84 -3.67
C PHE A 43 23.08 -9.72 -3.15
N ASN A 44 23.03 -11.03 -3.42
CA ASN A 44 24.11 -11.95 -3.04
C ASN A 44 25.44 -11.58 -3.73
N GLN A 45 25.39 -11.13 -4.99
CA GLN A 45 26.57 -10.65 -5.69
C GLN A 45 27.17 -9.40 -5.02
N GLY A 46 26.32 -8.47 -4.58
CA GLY A 46 26.76 -7.31 -3.78
C GLY A 46 27.36 -7.70 -2.42
N LEU A 47 26.71 -8.63 -1.70
CA LEU A 47 27.25 -9.19 -0.45
C LEU A 47 28.61 -9.86 -0.65
N ALA A 48 28.77 -10.64 -1.72
CA ALA A 48 30.04 -11.29 -2.05
C ALA A 48 31.16 -10.27 -2.32
N ALA A 49 30.85 -9.15 -2.97
CA ALA A 49 31.81 -8.07 -3.17
C ALA A 49 32.25 -7.43 -1.83
N HIS A 50 31.32 -7.20 -0.90
CA HIS A 50 31.64 -6.69 0.44
C HIS A 50 32.43 -7.70 1.28
N ALA A 51 32.07 -8.98 1.25
CA ALA A 51 32.84 -10.04 1.89
C ALA A 51 34.27 -10.11 1.34
N GLY A 52 34.42 -10.03 0.02
CA GLY A 52 35.75 -10.02 -0.62
C GLY A 52 36.60 -8.80 -0.25
N LEU A 53 35.99 -7.64 0.00
CA LEU A 53 36.68 -6.47 0.55
C LEU A 53 37.17 -6.73 1.98
N ALA A 54 36.30 -7.25 2.85
CA ALA A 54 36.66 -7.56 4.23
C ALA A 54 37.80 -8.60 4.30
N GLU A 55 37.73 -9.68 3.52
CA GLU A 55 38.79 -10.70 3.45
C GLU A 55 40.13 -10.11 2.98
N ARG A 56 40.09 -9.22 1.98
CA ARG A 56 41.30 -8.54 1.50
C ARG A 56 41.91 -7.65 2.57
N LEU A 57 41.10 -6.83 3.25
CA LEU A 57 41.54 -5.98 4.36
C LEU A 57 42.09 -6.82 5.51
N MET A 58 41.44 -7.93 5.86
CA MET A 58 41.92 -8.85 6.89
C MET A 58 43.29 -9.43 6.55
N SER A 59 43.50 -9.86 5.29
CA SER A 59 44.80 -10.33 4.82
C SER A 59 45.88 -9.24 4.88
N GLN A 60 45.54 -8.01 4.50
CA GLN A 60 46.44 -6.85 4.61
C GLN A 60 46.82 -6.56 6.07
N VAL A 61 45.85 -6.52 6.98
CA VAL A 61 46.08 -6.31 8.42
C VAL A 61 47.01 -7.39 8.96
N ARG A 62 46.76 -8.68 8.68
CA ARG A 62 47.62 -9.78 9.14
C ARG A 62 49.06 -9.65 8.63
N LYS A 63 49.23 -9.23 7.37
CA LYS A 63 50.56 -9.01 6.78
C LYS A 63 51.27 -7.84 7.48
N GLN A 64 50.58 -6.72 7.67
CA GLN A 64 51.13 -5.54 8.34
C GLN A 64 51.46 -5.82 9.82
N GLU A 65 50.65 -6.60 10.53
CA GLU A 65 50.94 -7.03 11.91
C GLU A 65 52.21 -7.87 12.00
N THR A 66 52.44 -8.75 11.02
CA THR A 66 53.66 -9.54 10.94
C THR A 66 54.86 -8.63 10.68
N GLU A 67 54.74 -7.71 9.71
CA GLU A 67 55.79 -6.75 9.38
C GLU A 67 56.11 -5.81 10.55
N GLU A 68 55.10 -5.36 11.30
CA GLU A 68 55.24 -4.54 12.50
C GLU A 68 56.07 -5.27 13.55
N ARG A 69 55.74 -6.54 13.84
CA ARG A 69 56.49 -7.38 14.79
C ARG A 69 57.94 -7.55 14.36
N GLU A 70 58.20 -7.81 13.09
CA GLU A 70 59.55 -7.96 12.56
C GLU A 70 60.35 -6.65 12.60
N LEU A 71 59.74 -5.52 12.21
CA LEU A 71 60.37 -4.20 12.29
C LEU A 71 60.65 -3.82 13.74
N HIS A 72 59.73 -4.12 14.65
CA HIS A 72 59.92 -3.88 16.08
C HIS A 72 61.12 -4.67 16.63
N ALA A 73 61.20 -5.96 16.30
CA ALA A 73 62.32 -6.82 16.70
C ALA A 73 63.66 -6.31 16.13
N ARG A 74 63.70 -5.97 14.83
CA ARG A 74 64.89 -5.39 14.17
C ARG A 74 65.31 -4.07 14.80
N THR A 75 64.35 -3.17 15.07
CA THR A 75 64.61 -1.88 15.73
C THR A 75 65.24 -2.09 17.10
N THR A 76 64.66 -3.00 17.90
CA THR A 76 65.17 -3.34 19.23
C THR A 76 66.58 -3.93 19.17
N ALA A 77 66.85 -4.81 18.21
CA ALA A 77 68.18 -5.39 18.00
C ALA A 77 69.22 -4.32 17.62
N HIS A 78 68.90 -3.42 16.69
CA HIS A 78 69.80 -2.31 16.33
C HIS A 78 70.05 -1.36 17.51
N LEU A 79 69.04 -1.06 18.33
CA LEU A 79 69.21 -0.27 19.55
C LEU A 79 70.17 -0.93 20.53
N ARG A 80 69.99 -2.23 20.80
CA ARG A 80 70.87 -3.01 21.69
C ARG A 80 72.30 -3.09 21.17
N ALA A 81 72.48 -3.15 19.86
CA ALA A 81 73.79 -3.16 19.21
C ALA A 81 74.44 -1.76 19.12
N GLY A 82 73.80 -0.69 19.63
CA GLY A 82 74.31 0.68 19.55
C GLY A 82 74.20 1.34 18.17
N ASN A 83 73.57 0.67 17.20
CA ASN A 83 73.36 1.15 15.83
C ASN A 83 72.20 2.16 15.75
N LYS A 84 72.41 3.35 16.33
CA LYS A 84 71.38 4.39 16.48
C LYS A 84 70.76 4.86 15.16
N SER A 85 71.56 5.02 14.10
CA SER A 85 71.07 5.47 12.79
C SER A 85 70.10 4.46 12.16
N ALA A 86 70.47 3.17 12.13
CA ALA A 86 69.61 2.11 11.62
C ALA A 86 68.34 1.92 12.46
N ALA A 87 68.44 2.03 13.79
CA ALA A 87 67.30 2.01 14.68
C ALA A 87 66.32 3.17 14.40
N ALA A 88 66.82 4.39 14.22
CA ALA A 88 65.99 5.55 13.91
C ALA A 88 65.24 5.38 12.58
N GLN A 89 65.90 4.86 11.54
CA GLN A 89 65.25 4.60 10.25
C GLN A 89 64.13 3.54 10.37
N ASN A 90 64.37 2.46 11.10
CA ASN A 90 63.34 1.44 11.33
C ASN A 90 62.19 1.96 12.20
N ALA A 91 62.47 2.81 13.19
CA ALA A 91 61.44 3.44 14.02
C ALA A 91 60.51 4.35 13.20
N LEU A 92 61.05 5.11 12.23
CA LEU A 92 60.24 5.90 11.31
C LEU A 92 59.32 5.02 10.45
N ARG A 93 59.84 3.91 9.92
CA ARG A 93 59.03 2.94 9.15
C ARG A 93 57.94 2.32 10.02
N LEU A 94 58.27 1.95 11.25
CA LEU A 94 57.33 1.39 12.22
C LEU A 94 56.22 2.38 12.54
N GLN A 95 56.53 3.67 12.69
CA GLN A 95 55.52 4.71 12.91
C GLN A 95 54.58 4.85 11.70
N SER A 96 55.10 4.83 10.47
CA SER A 96 54.26 4.87 9.27
C SER A 96 53.38 3.63 9.16
N LEU A 97 53.96 2.44 9.34
CA LEU A 97 53.24 1.17 9.29
C LEU A 97 52.13 1.10 10.36
N ALA A 98 52.40 1.58 11.58
CA ALA A 98 51.40 1.60 12.66
C ALA A 98 50.18 2.46 12.30
N ARG A 99 50.39 3.62 11.65
CA ARG A 99 49.29 4.48 11.17
C ARG A 99 48.47 3.79 10.07
N GLU A 100 49.15 3.18 9.10
CA GLU A 100 48.47 2.43 8.02
C GLU A 100 47.69 1.23 8.56
N LEU A 101 48.26 0.52 9.54
CA LEU A 101 47.66 -0.64 10.18
C LEU A 101 46.42 -0.25 11.00
N GLU A 102 46.48 0.87 11.72
CA GLU A 102 45.31 1.42 12.43
C GLU A 102 44.18 1.77 11.45
N GLU A 103 44.50 2.45 10.35
CA GLU A 103 43.52 2.79 9.33
C GLU A 103 42.90 1.54 8.68
N ASN A 104 43.72 0.57 8.31
CA ASN A 104 43.24 -0.69 7.74
C ASN A 104 42.39 -1.50 8.73
N ARG A 105 42.72 -1.49 10.02
CA ARG A 105 41.88 -2.11 11.07
C ARG A 105 40.52 -1.42 11.18
N ARG A 106 40.46 -0.09 11.10
CA ARG A 106 39.20 0.67 11.11
C ARG A 106 38.35 0.35 9.89
N GLN A 107 38.96 0.34 8.70
CA GLN A 107 38.28 -0.01 7.46
C GLN A 107 37.77 -1.45 7.47
N LEU A 108 38.56 -2.40 8.02
CA LEU A 108 38.14 -3.79 8.18
C LEU A 108 36.89 -3.88 9.08
N ALA A 109 36.92 -3.26 10.26
CA ALA A 109 35.79 -3.27 11.19
C ALA A 109 34.53 -2.69 10.54
N GLN A 110 34.64 -1.58 9.82
CA GLN A 110 33.53 -0.98 9.09
C GLN A 110 33.00 -1.88 7.97
N ALA A 111 33.89 -2.55 7.23
CA ALA A 111 33.52 -3.48 6.17
C ALA A 111 32.78 -4.70 6.73
N GLU A 112 33.25 -5.27 7.84
CA GLU A 112 32.60 -6.38 8.53
C GLU A 112 31.22 -5.99 9.08
N GLU A 113 31.10 -4.82 9.73
CA GLU A 113 29.82 -4.30 10.22
C GLU A 113 28.83 -4.12 9.07
N THR A 114 29.27 -3.51 7.96
CA THR A 114 28.44 -3.32 6.77
C THR A 114 27.97 -4.66 6.21
N TYR A 115 28.87 -5.65 6.10
CA TYR A 115 28.52 -6.99 5.64
C TYR A 115 27.48 -7.68 6.54
N GLN A 116 27.64 -7.59 7.86
CA GLN A 116 26.68 -8.13 8.82
C GLN A 116 25.31 -7.47 8.69
N ASN A 117 25.28 -6.14 8.59
CA ASN A 117 24.05 -5.37 8.45
C ASN A 117 23.31 -5.71 7.15
N LEU A 118 24.04 -5.81 6.02
CA LEU A 118 23.46 -6.23 4.74
C LEU A 118 22.93 -7.67 4.78
N THR A 119 23.62 -8.56 5.49
CA THR A 119 23.19 -9.96 5.64
C THR A 119 21.88 -10.05 6.44
N LYS A 120 21.77 -9.32 7.54
CA LYS A 120 20.53 -9.23 8.34
C LYS A 120 19.39 -8.61 7.53
N ALA A 121 19.65 -7.50 6.83
CA ALA A 121 18.65 -6.82 6.00
C ALA A 121 18.11 -7.74 4.90
N ARG A 122 18.99 -8.52 4.25
CA ARG A 122 18.60 -9.54 3.28
C ARG A 122 17.69 -10.60 3.89
N GLU A 123 18.07 -11.15 5.04
CA GLU A 123 17.30 -12.20 5.69
C GLU A 123 15.87 -11.74 6.00
N VAL A 124 15.73 -10.56 6.61
CA VAL A 124 14.43 -9.95 6.90
C VAL A 124 13.63 -9.73 5.62
N ALA A 125 14.24 -9.15 4.58
CA ALA A 125 13.57 -8.86 3.32
C ALA A 125 13.11 -10.14 2.59
N VAL A 126 13.97 -11.17 2.54
CA VAL A 126 13.66 -12.46 1.90
C VAL A 126 12.55 -13.19 2.65
N ASN A 127 12.59 -13.21 3.98
CA ASN A 127 11.54 -13.83 4.80
C ASN A 127 10.19 -13.12 4.63
N ALA A 128 10.18 -11.79 4.64
CA ALA A 128 8.97 -11.01 4.38
C ALA A 128 8.42 -11.27 2.97
N ALA A 129 9.28 -11.33 1.95
CA ALA A 129 8.86 -11.61 0.58
C ALA A 129 8.28 -13.03 0.43
N ARG A 130 8.90 -14.04 1.06
CA ARG A 130 8.38 -15.41 1.09
C ARG A 130 7.01 -15.52 1.75
N SER A 131 6.84 -14.85 2.90
CA SER A 131 5.55 -14.82 3.60
C SER A 131 4.45 -14.19 2.75
N LYS A 132 4.75 -13.08 2.04
CA LYS A 132 3.81 -12.46 1.10
C LYS A 132 3.45 -13.38 -0.07
N ILE A 133 4.43 -14.05 -0.67
CA ILE A 133 4.19 -15.02 -1.75
C ILE A 133 3.27 -16.14 -1.28
N GLU A 134 3.48 -16.67 -0.07
CA GLU A 134 2.63 -17.73 0.48
C GLU A 134 1.20 -17.25 0.74
N ALA A 135 1.03 -16.05 1.29
CA ALA A 135 -0.28 -15.44 1.46
C ALA A 135 -1.01 -15.23 0.11
N LEU A 136 -0.28 -14.77 -0.92
CA LEU A 136 -0.83 -14.58 -2.27
C LEU A 136 -1.23 -15.92 -2.90
N LYS A 137 -0.42 -16.99 -2.73
CA LYS A 137 -0.79 -18.35 -3.17
C LYS A 137 -2.11 -18.81 -2.55
N GLY A 138 -2.25 -18.65 -1.22
CA GLY A 138 -3.48 -18.99 -0.51
C GLY A 138 -4.69 -18.22 -1.04
N ALA A 139 -4.55 -16.90 -1.23
CA ALA A 139 -5.61 -16.05 -1.75
C ALA A 139 -6.00 -16.39 -3.20
N ILE A 140 -5.03 -16.73 -4.06
CA ILE A 140 -5.29 -17.14 -5.44
C ILE A 140 -6.03 -18.48 -5.47
N ASN A 141 -5.64 -19.45 -4.63
CA ASN A 141 -6.34 -20.73 -4.52
C ASN A 141 -7.79 -20.58 -4.03
N ASP A 142 -8.01 -19.74 -3.01
CA ASP A 142 -9.35 -19.42 -2.52
C ASP A 142 -10.21 -18.74 -3.60
N MET A 143 -9.64 -17.77 -4.32
CA MET A 143 -10.32 -17.13 -5.45
C MET A 143 -10.67 -18.14 -6.55
N ARG A 144 -9.75 -19.04 -6.92
CA ARG A 144 -9.99 -20.08 -7.92
C ARG A 144 -11.14 -21.01 -7.51
N MET A 145 -11.19 -21.44 -6.24
CA MET A 145 -12.28 -22.26 -5.71
C MET A 145 -13.61 -21.51 -5.76
N LYS A 146 -13.65 -20.25 -5.31
CA LYS A 146 -14.86 -19.41 -5.33
C LYS A 146 -15.36 -19.16 -6.74
N THR A 147 -14.47 -18.92 -7.69
CA THR A 147 -14.81 -18.77 -9.12
C THR A 147 -15.39 -20.06 -9.67
N ALA A 148 -14.78 -21.22 -9.40
CA ALA A 148 -15.32 -22.52 -9.82
C ALA A 148 -16.69 -22.82 -9.19
N MET A 149 -16.93 -22.48 -7.93
CA MET A 149 -18.23 -22.60 -7.28
C MET A 149 -19.27 -21.67 -7.90
N ALA A 150 -18.89 -20.43 -8.23
CA ALA A 150 -19.78 -19.48 -8.89
C ALA A 150 -20.17 -19.96 -10.30
N GLU A 151 -19.20 -20.43 -11.10
CA GLU A 151 -19.44 -21.03 -12.41
C GLU A 151 -20.34 -22.27 -12.31
N MET A 152 -20.12 -23.13 -11.32
CA MET A 152 -20.98 -24.30 -11.09
C MET A 152 -22.41 -23.90 -10.72
N ASN A 153 -22.57 -22.88 -9.86
CA ASN A 153 -23.89 -22.35 -9.48
C ASN A 153 -24.59 -21.67 -10.66
N GLU A 154 -23.86 -20.94 -11.50
CA GLU A 154 -24.39 -20.32 -12.72
C GLU A 154 -24.80 -21.36 -13.76
N MET A 155 -23.97 -22.39 -13.98
CA MET A 155 -24.33 -23.55 -14.81
C MET A 155 -25.55 -24.27 -14.24
N ALA A 156 -25.63 -24.47 -12.93
CA ALA A 156 -26.78 -25.09 -12.29
C ALA A 156 -28.05 -24.23 -12.42
N ALA A 157 -27.96 -22.90 -12.29
CA ALA A 157 -29.08 -21.99 -12.52
C ALA A 157 -29.53 -21.99 -13.99
N GLY A 158 -28.58 -21.98 -14.94
CA GLY A 158 -28.85 -22.14 -16.37
C GLY A 158 -29.45 -23.49 -16.73
N MET A 159 -29.05 -24.56 -16.03
CA MET A 159 -29.59 -25.92 -16.22
C MET A 159 -30.97 -26.08 -15.55
N VAL A 160 -31.22 -25.44 -14.41
CA VAL A 160 -32.55 -25.35 -13.78
C VAL A 160 -33.52 -24.58 -14.68
N SER A 161 -33.07 -23.52 -15.36
CA SER A 161 -33.88 -22.84 -16.38
C SER A 161 -34.24 -23.73 -17.58
N THR A 162 -33.44 -24.75 -17.89
CA THR A 162 -33.69 -25.68 -19.00
C THR A 162 -34.42 -26.96 -18.58
N ILE A 163 -34.31 -27.39 -17.31
CA ILE A 163 -34.98 -28.57 -16.77
C ILE A 163 -36.29 -28.23 -16.02
N GLY A 164 -36.47 -26.99 -15.56
CA GLY A 164 -37.67 -26.49 -14.86
C GLY A 164 -38.86 -26.10 -15.75
N GLY A 165 -38.80 -26.39 -17.05
CA GLY A 165 -39.83 -26.02 -18.04
C GLY A 165 -41.21 -26.68 -17.89
N SER A 166 -41.45 -27.47 -16.85
CA SER A 166 -42.77 -28.03 -16.52
C SER A 166 -43.48 -27.34 -15.35
N GLY A 167 -42.77 -26.52 -14.55
CA GLY A 167 -43.36 -25.76 -13.44
C GLY A 167 -43.69 -24.29 -13.78
N ASP A 168 -42.97 -23.72 -14.75
CA ASP A 168 -43.13 -22.32 -15.17
C ASP A 168 -44.43 -22.09 -15.95
N THR A 169 -44.93 -23.09 -16.68
CA THR A 169 -46.22 -23.00 -17.39
C THR A 169 -47.42 -22.96 -16.44
N LEU A 170 -47.34 -23.65 -15.29
CA LEU A 170 -48.41 -23.75 -14.31
C LEU A 170 -48.48 -22.51 -13.42
N SER A 171 -47.33 -21.96 -13.03
CA SER A 171 -47.24 -20.71 -12.28
C SER A 171 -47.68 -19.52 -13.14
N ARG A 172 -47.27 -19.49 -14.42
CA ARG A 172 -47.68 -18.45 -15.39
C ARG A 172 -49.16 -18.53 -15.76
N LEU A 173 -49.75 -19.73 -15.78
CA LEU A 173 -51.21 -19.90 -15.87
C LEU A 173 -51.93 -19.38 -14.62
N HIS A 174 -51.41 -19.67 -13.43
CA HIS A 174 -51.98 -19.18 -12.18
C HIS A 174 -51.92 -17.64 -12.10
N GLU A 175 -50.80 -17.06 -12.49
CA GLU A 175 -50.59 -15.60 -12.52
C GLU A 175 -51.42 -14.92 -13.60
N MET A 176 -51.56 -15.50 -14.81
CA MET A 176 -52.49 -14.99 -15.84
C MET A 176 -53.95 -15.04 -15.39
N VAL A 177 -54.37 -16.09 -14.67
CA VAL A 177 -55.75 -16.21 -14.17
C VAL A 177 -56.01 -15.21 -13.04
N GLU A 178 -55.06 -15.00 -12.13
CA GLU A 178 -55.18 -13.97 -11.10
C GLU A 178 -55.06 -12.55 -11.68
N GLU A 179 -54.25 -12.32 -12.72
CA GLU A 179 -54.21 -11.07 -13.49
C GLU A 179 -55.53 -10.80 -14.21
N GLU A 180 -56.15 -11.78 -14.87
CA GLU A 180 -57.46 -11.58 -15.50
C GLU A 180 -58.54 -11.28 -14.45
N ARG A 181 -58.48 -11.93 -13.29
CA ARG A 181 -59.38 -11.67 -12.16
C ARG A 181 -59.19 -10.27 -11.57
N THR A 182 -57.95 -9.85 -11.35
CA THR A 182 -57.65 -8.50 -10.85
C THR A 182 -57.88 -7.42 -11.89
N LYS A 183 -57.70 -7.69 -13.18
CA LYS A 183 -58.01 -6.79 -14.30
C LYS A 183 -59.52 -6.63 -14.49
N ALA A 184 -60.32 -7.68 -14.27
CA ALA A 184 -61.77 -7.59 -14.21
C ALA A 184 -62.26 -6.78 -12.98
N ALA A 185 -61.65 -7.01 -11.80
CA ALA A 185 -61.94 -6.21 -10.60
C ALA A 185 -61.45 -4.74 -10.72
N GLY A 186 -60.34 -4.51 -11.42
CA GLY A 186 -59.76 -3.21 -11.71
C GLY A 186 -60.61 -2.41 -12.70
N ARG A 187 -61.12 -3.05 -13.76
CA ARG A 187 -62.10 -2.41 -14.67
C ARG A 187 -63.39 -2.00 -13.95
N ALA A 188 -63.81 -2.74 -12.93
CA ALA A 188 -64.95 -2.36 -12.09
C ALA A 188 -64.63 -1.17 -11.14
N ARG A 189 -63.38 -0.99 -10.70
CA ARG A 189 -62.94 0.19 -9.92
C ARG A 189 -62.65 1.42 -10.79
N MET A 190 -62.07 1.24 -11.98
CA MET A 190 -61.79 2.35 -12.92
C MET A 190 -63.06 2.98 -13.50
N ALA A 191 -64.18 2.26 -13.54
CA ALA A 191 -65.49 2.85 -13.85
C ALA A 191 -66.05 3.73 -12.72
N ARG A 192 -65.43 3.70 -11.53
CA ARG A 192 -65.86 4.42 -10.33
C ARG A 192 -64.92 5.60 -9.97
N ASP A 193 -63.66 5.54 -10.38
CA ASP A 193 -62.62 6.55 -10.07
C ASP A 193 -62.31 7.52 -11.24
N SER A 194 -63.09 7.53 -12.33
CA SER A 194 -62.93 8.52 -13.42
C SER A 194 -63.51 9.91 -13.11
N MET A 195 -63.83 10.18 -11.85
CA MET A 195 -64.09 11.52 -11.32
C MET A 195 -63.06 11.81 -10.23
N ASP A 196 -62.01 12.54 -10.61
CA ASP A 196 -61.30 13.59 -9.85
C ASP A 196 -59.81 13.61 -10.25
N MET A 197 -59.44 14.61 -11.06
CA MET A 197 -58.08 14.88 -11.52
C MET A 197 -57.68 16.25 -10.98
N SER A 198 -57.21 16.28 -9.74
CA SER A 198 -56.50 17.45 -9.21
C SER A 198 -55.47 17.05 -8.14
N GLU A 199 -54.33 17.76 -8.18
CA GLU A 199 -53.22 17.83 -7.21
C GLU A 199 -52.12 16.75 -7.34
N VAL A 200 -51.01 16.92 -8.08
CA VAL A 200 -49.90 17.91 -8.10
C VAL A 200 -48.73 17.59 -7.14
N ASN A 201 -47.55 17.45 -7.75
CA ASN A 201 -46.17 17.36 -7.25
C ASN A 201 -45.80 18.22 -6.02
N ILE A 202 -44.75 17.80 -5.29
CA ILE A 202 -43.53 18.57 -4.89
C ILE A 202 -42.64 17.65 -4.02
N LYS A 203 -41.44 17.27 -4.49
CA LYS A 203 -40.32 16.72 -3.66
C LYS A 203 -38.95 16.89 -4.34
N GLU A 204 -38.57 18.13 -4.61
CA GLU A 204 -37.22 18.45 -5.11
C GLU A 204 -36.44 19.32 -4.10
N ALA A 205 -37.13 20.07 -3.23
CA ALA A 205 -36.51 20.89 -2.18
C ALA A 205 -36.11 20.11 -0.90
N GLU A 206 -36.54 18.86 -0.73
CA GLU A 206 -36.20 18.04 0.46
C GLU A 206 -34.82 17.35 0.35
N MET A 207 -34.29 17.14 -0.86
CA MET A 207 -32.99 16.48 -1.02
C MET A 207 -31.79 17.41 -0.83
N ASP A 208 -31.91 18.68 -1.23
CA ASP A 208 -30.78 19.61 -1.17
C ASP A 208 -30.43 20.01 0.28
N ALA A 209 -31.44 20.12 1.15
CA ALA A 209 -31.22 20.43 2.57
C ALA A 209 -30.47 19.33 3.33
N LEU A 210 -30.59 18.06 2.91
CA LEU A 210 -29.91 16.92 3.54
C LEU A 210 -28.44 16.80 3.12
N ALA A 211 -28.08 17.31 1.94
CA ALA A 211 -26.71 17.24 1.42
C ALA A 211 -25.77 18.23 2.11
N ASP A 212 -26.25 19.45 2.40
CA ASP A 212 -25.45 20.50 3.04
C ASP A 212 -25.14 20.18 4.51
N GLN A 213 -26.05 19.49 5.19
CA GLN A 213 -25.89 19.10 6.59
C GLN A 213 -24.81 18.00 6.77
N ALA A 214 -24.72 17.07 5.82
CA ALA A 214 -23.73 15.98 5.83
C ALA A 214 -22.30 16.46 5.53
N LEU A 215 -22.15 17.52 4.73
CA LEU A 215 -20.83 18.08 4.38
C LEU A 215 -20.21 18.84 5.57
N ALA A 216 -21.03 19.54 6.37
CA ALA A 216 -20.59 20.25 7.56
C ALA A 216 -20.11 19.31 8.68
N GLU A 217 -20.78 18.17 8.88
CA GLU A 217 -20.38 17.15 9.87
C GLU A 217 -19.06 16.43 9.50
N PHE A 218 -18.77 16.28 8.21
CA PHE A 218 -17.52 15.68 7.74
C PHE A 218 -16.32 16.61 7.92
N ALA A 219 -16.47 17.90 7.61
CA ALA A 219 -15.40 18.89 7.78
C ALA A 219 -15.01 19.11 9.26
N ALA A 220 -15.98 19.01 10.18
CA ALA A 220 -15.75 19.10 11.62
C ALA A 220 -14.95 17.91 12.19
N LYS A 221 -15.05 16.71 11.59
CA LYS A 221 -14.32 15.50 12.04
C LYS A 221 -12.88 15.44 11.56
N GLU A 222 -12.58 16.00 10.39
CA GLU A 222 -11.24 15.95 9.77
C GLU A 222 -10.34 17.14 10.15
N GLY A 223 -10.82 18.07 11.00
CA GLY A 223 -10.01 19.18 11.53
C GLY A 223 -9.59 20.23 10.49
N ILE A 224 -10.31 20.31 9.36
CA ILE A 224 -10.02 21.25 8.27
C ILE A 224 -10.87 22.51 8.49
N ALA A 225 -10.22 23.65 8.73
CA ALA A 225 -10.91 24.93 8.76
C ALA A 225 -11.35 25.32 7.35
N LEU A 226 -12.65 25.24 7.08
CA LEU A 226 -13.25 25.81 5.87
C LEU A 226 -13.24 27.35 5.99
N PRO A 227 -12.76 28.08 4.96
CA PRO A 227 -12.82 29.54 4.96
C PRO A 227 -14.29 29.97 4.78
N GLY A 228 -14.86 30.60 5.80
CA GLY A 228 -16.24 31.10 5.78
C GLY A 228 -17.02 30.97 7.09
N ALA A 229 -16.43 30.47 8.16
CA ALA A 229 -17.04 30.56 9.49
C ALA A 229 -16.82 31.97 10.07
N GLU A 230 -17.72 32.88 9.72
CA GLU A 230 -17.87 34.12 10.48
C GLU A 230 -18.22 33.77 11.93
N ALA A 231 -17.31 34.12 12.82
CA ALA A 231 -17.57 34.23 14.24
C ALA A 231 -18.70 35.26 14.44
N SER A 232 -19.84 34.81 14.95
CA SER A 232 -20.85 35.70 15.54
C SER A 232 -20.99 35.40 17.02
N VAL A 233 -20.17 36.13 17.75
CA VAL A 233 -20.37 36.76 19.05
C VAL A 233 -21.79 36.61 19.64
N ALA A 234 -21.84 36.18 20.91
CA ALA A 234 -22.99 36.39 21.78
C ALA A 234 -23.36 37.88 21.89
N PRO A 235 -24.64 38.18 22.16
CA PRO A 235 -24.89 39.20 23.18
C PRO A 235 -25.99 38.80 24.19
N GLU A 236 -25.73 39.14 25.45
CA GLU A 236 -26.69 39.14 26.53
C GLU A 236 -27.79 40.19 26.33
N ALA A 237 -29.01 39.77 26.69
CA ALA A 237 -30.08 40.50 27.36
C ALA A 237 -30.25 42.01 27.10
N ASN A 238 -31.38 42.35 26.47
CA ASN A 238 -32.09 43.58 26.83
C ASN A 238 -33.52 43.25 27.28
N ARG A 239 -33.81 43.60 28.53
CA ARG A 239 -35.14 43.56 29.15
C ARG A 239 -36.02 44.64 28.49
N SER A 240 -37.29 44.35 28.22
CA SER A 240 -38.41 45.23 28.62
C SER A 240 -39.75 44.55 28.28
N MET A 241 -40.47 43.93 29.23
CA MET A 241 -41.39 44.48 30.26
C MET A 241 -42.84 44.22 29.87
N GLY A 242 -43.54 43.42 30.68
CA GLY A 242 -45.00 43.38 30.75
C GLY A 242 -45.45 43.85 32.13
N SER A 243 -46.01 45.06 32.21
CA SER A 243 -47.24 45.41 32.95
C SER A 243 -47.39 46.94 33.03
N ASN A 244 -48.50 47.41 32.46
CA ASN A 244 -49.01 48.79 32.42
C ASN A 244 -49.54 49.21 33.83
N PRO A 245 -49.74 50.50 34.14
CA PRO A 245 -51.04 51.12 33.80
C PRO A 245 -51.08 52.65 33.55
N GLN A 246 -52.19 53.07 32.90
CA GLN A 246 -52.89 54.38 32.95
C GLN A 246 -52.20 55.60 32.29
N SER A 247 -52.66 56.23 31.19
CA SER A 247 -53.99 56.75 30.79
C SER A 247 -54.69 57.49 31.95
N GLU A 248 -54.77 58.82 32.00
CA GLU A 248 -55.49 59.75 31.11
C GLU A 248 -55.01 61.18 31.45
N SER A 249 -54.51 61.96 30.49
CA SER A 249 -55.20 63.01 29.74
C SER A 249 -55.87 64.12 30.57
N GLN A 250 -55.42 65.36 30.28
CA GLN A 250 -55.96 66.69 30.59
C GLN A 250 -55.50 67.33 31.90
#